data_AF-A0A369S3H0-F1
#
_entry.id   AF-A0A369S3H0-F1
#
_cell.length_a   1.000
_cell.length_b   1.000
_cell.length_c   1.000
_cell.angle_alpha   90.00
_cell.angle_beta   90.00
_cell.angle_gamma   90.00
#
_symmetry.space_group_name_H-M   'P 1'
#
loop_
_entity.id
_entity.type
_entity.pdbx_description
1 polymer ?
#
loop_
_entity_poly.entity_id
_entity_poly.type
_entity_poly.pdbx_seq_one_letter_code
_entity_poly.pdbx_strand_id
1 'polypeptide(L)'
;MLVFRQFILPQIMSWICGPLGIIANSYILYLTWQRLNIQQHPGVLLNIFSNGKYMRSNRTNQPYNLRRGHIAMGKVACLLFLNLSVADMLASLYLTVLAGSDAYYRQIYVSRNITNLTHNIYPDVIDLFQWRLQPACYVLRFLTTTASIASVNIALIITIDRFILIIFPYQPDKRFTLKRASFAVVIIWIYSISCGILAILLAKFTVPHHNTFTTWYSSLCILDSLQNKYVIFMTAYIGISNVVIYSLICTIYMIIIAKTRSYRSTIAANRQQNNGTHQSQYRIHKLNNIYVGVVINGLIIITNITCWLPSAITTILYSVGYDKLSRENFAFRGIMTALLYSTNGLINPIIFLAMSTLMTRKRRSNRINNSKDNQL
;
A
#
# COMPACT_ATOMS: atom_id res chain seq x y z
N MET A 1 23.88 -21.26 3.16
CA MET A 1 23.47 -19.99 2.55
C MET A 1 21.95 -19.92 2.51
N LEU A 2 21.34 -18.95 3.20
CA LEU A 2 19.90 -18.70 3.12
C LEU A 2 19.65 -17.19 3.12
N VAL A 3 18.76 -16.74 2.23
CA VAL A 3 18.32 -15.33 2.16
C VAL A 3 17.84 -14.87 3.53
N PHE A 4 17.21 -15.79 4.28
CA PHE A 4 16.72 -15.56 5.63
C PHE A 4 17.57 -16.15 6.76
N ARG A 5 18.81 -16.59 6.50
CA ARG A 5 19.72 -17.17 7.52
C ARG A 5 19.07 -18.21 8.47
N GLN A 6 18.21 -19.09 7.95
CA GLN A 6 17.44 -20.10 8.71
C GLN A 6 16.34 -19.54 9.64
N PHE A 7 16.06 -18.25 9.61
CA PHE A 7 14.97 -17.69 10.40
C PHE A 7 13.60 -18.05 9.80
N ILE A 8 12.81 -18.80 10.57
CA ILE A 8 11.49 -19.31 10.16
C ILE A 8 10.48 -18.17 9.94
N LEU A 9 10.49 -17.14 10.79
CA LEU A 9 9.52 -16.03 10.70
C LEU A 9 9.65 -15.22 9.39
N PRO A 10 10.85 -14.73 9.00
CA PRO A 10 11.08 -14.11 7.69
C PRO A 10 10.66 -14.96 6.49
N GLN A 11 10.89 -16.28 6.58
CA GLN A 11 10.46 -17.24 5.55
C GLN A 11 8.93 -17.24 5.44
N ILE A 12 8.22 -17.48 6.55
CA ILE A 12 6.76 -17.48 6.56
C ILE A 12 6.20 -16.17 6.00
N MET A 13 6.77 -15.02 6.39
CA MET A 13 6.33 -13.72 5.87
C MET A 13 6.47 -13.61 4.36
N SER A 14 7.61 -13.96 3.77
CA SER A 14 7.81 -13.85 2.32
C SER A 14 6.97 -14.88 1.53
N TRP A 15 6.96 -16.14 1.98
CA TRP A 15 6.26 -17.25 1.33
C TRP A 15 4.74 -17.12 1.39
N ILE A 16 4.19 -16.47 2.42
CA ILE A 16 2.74 -16.25 2.54
C ILE A 16 2.36 -14.89 1.98
N CYS A 17 3.00 -13.81 2.44
CA CYS A 17 2.53 -12.46 2.12
C CYS A 17 2.77 -12.06 0.66
N GLY A 18 3.80 -12.60 0.02
CA GLY A 18 4.04 -12.37 -1.41
C GLY A 18 2.92 -12.93 -2.28
N PRO A 19 2.75 -14.26 -2.38
CA PRO A 19 1.74 -14.87 -3.25
C PRO A 19 0.31 -14.43 -2.93
N LEU A 20 -0.08 -14.39 -1.66
CA LEU A 20 -1.41 -13.94 -1.27
C LEU A 20 -1.64 -12.46 -1.63
N GLY A 21 -0.60 -11.62 -1.52
CA GLY A 21 -0.68 -10.21 -1.86
C GLY A 21 -0.93 -10.00 -3.36
N ILE A 22 -0.29 -10.80 -4.22
CA ILE A 22 -0.55 -10.80 -5.66
C ILE A 22 -2.00 -11.19 -5.95
N ILE A 23 -2.49 -12.27 -5.35
CA ILE A 23 -3.86 -12.76 -5.55
C ILE A 23 -4.88 -11.71 -5.09
N ALA A 24 -4.70 -11.17 -3.88
CA ALA A 24 -5.64 -10.20 -3.30
C ALA A 24 -5.69 -8.89 -4.09
N ASN A 25 -4.54 -8.35 -4.50
CA ASN A 25 -4.50 -7.13 -5.33
C ASN A 25 -5.05 -7.38 -6.73
N SER A 26 -4.77 -8.53 -7.35
CA SER A 26 -5.35 -8.91 -8.65
C SER A 26 -6.88 -8.96 -8.59
N TYR A 27 -7.43 -9.51 -7.51
CA TYR A 27 -8.87 -9.54 -7.29
C TYR A 27 -9.48 -8.13 -7.13
N ILE A 28 -8.81 -7.23 -6.40
CA ILE A 28 -9.26 -5.82 -6.29
C ILE A 28 -9.20 -5.12 -7.64
N LEU A 29 -8.11 -5.30 -8.41
CA LEU A 29 -7.98 -4.74 -9.76
C LEU A 29 -9.12 -5.21 -10.65
N TYR A 30 -9.40 -6.51 -10.67
CA TYR A 30 -10.52 -7.09 -11.43
C TYR A 30 -11.88 -6.49 -11.02
N LEU A 31 -12.20 -6.49 -9.72
CA LEU A 31 -13.45 -5.94 -9.21
C LEU A 31 -13.64 -4.45 -9.56
N THR A 32 -12.54 -3.71 -9.54
CA THR A 32 -12.55 -2.27 -9.75
C THR A 32 -12.60 -1.93 -11.24
N TRP A 33 -11.91 -2.71 -12.07
CA TRP A 33 -11.98 -2.66 -13.54
C TRP A 33 -13.40 -2.92 -14.03
N GLN A 34 -14.05 -3.99 -13.56
CA GLN A 34 -15.44 -4.29 -13.92
C GLN A 34 -16.38 -3.13 -13.64
N ARG A 35 -16.20 -2.41 -12.53
CA ARG A 35 -17.05 -1.25 -12.21
C ARG A 35 -16.82 -0.06 -13.13
N LEU A 36 -15.58 0.18 -13.55
CA LEU A 36 -15.29 1.24 -14.51
C LEU A 36 -15.91 0.91 -15.86
N ASN A 37 -15.81 -0.35 -16.29
CA ASN A 37 -16.38 -0.82 -17.56
C ASN A 37 -17.92 -0.77 -17.56
N ILE A 38 -18.58 -1.17 -16.47
CA ILE A 38 -20.05 -1.08 -16.34
C ILE A 38 -20.56 0.38 -16.33
N GLN A 39 -19.74 1.34 -15.91
CA GLN A 39 -20.07 2.77 -16.01
C GLN A 39 -19.84 3.37 -17.41
N GLN A 40 -19.20 2.61 -18.32
CA GLN A 40 -18.92 2.98 -19.70
C GLN A 40 -19.86 2.22 -20.65
N HIS A 41 -21.15 2.57 -20.69
CA HIS A 41 -21.94 2.24 -21.88
C HIS A 41 -21.44 3.08 -23.08
N PRO A 42 -21.40 2.53 -24.32
CA PRO A 42 -20.53 3.02 -25.40
C PRO A 42 -20.96 4.33 -26.07
N GLY A 43 -22.10 4.92 -25.70
CA GLY A 43 -22.59 6.18 -26.27
C GLY A 43 -21.92 7.44 -25.70
N VAL A 44 -21.04 7.32 -24.70
CA VAL A 44 -20.50 8.48 -23.96
C VAL A 44 -19.03 8.79 -24.30
N LEU A 45 -18.33 7.87 -24.98
CA LEU A 45 -16.89 8.01 -25.25
C LEU A 45 -16.56 9.16 -26.23
N LEU A 46 -17.49 9.52 -27.11
CA LEU A 46 -17.34 10.69 -27.99
C LEU A 46 -17.63 12.03 -27.30
N ASN A 47 -18.25 12.03 -26.11
CA ASN A 47 -18.57 13.27 -25.37
C ASN A 47 -17.66 13.53 -24.16
N ILE A 48 -16.67 12.66 -23.88
CA ILE A 48 -15.70 12.89 -22.78
C ILE A 48 -14.63 13.93 -23.13
N PHE A 49 -14.48 14.25 -24.43
CA PHE A 49 -13.59 15.32 -24.90
C PHE A 49 -14.31 16.65 -25.18
N SER A 50 -15.65 16.68 -25.22
CA SER A 50 -16.41 17.91 -25.45
C SER A 50 -17.09 18.38 -24.16
N ASN A 51 -16.60 19.51 -23.65
CA ASN A 51 -17.25 20.46 -22.76
C ASN A 51 -17.91 19.96 -21.47
N GLY A 52 -17.31 20.37 -20.35
CA GLY A 52 -17.93 20.38 -19.04
C GLY A 52 -19.18 21.26 -19.02
N LYS A 53 -20.35 20.65 -19.25
CA LYS A 53 -21.61 21.18 -18.76
C LYS A 53 -22.25 20.17 -17.83
N TYR A 54 -22.58 20.67 -16.65
CA TYR A 54 -23.20 19.98 -15.53
C TYR A 54 -24.45 19.22 -15.98
N MET A 55 -24.42 17.89 -15.96
CA MET A 55 -25.65 17.10 -15.96
C MET A 55 -26.17 16.95 -14.53
N ARG A 56 -27.19 17.76 -14.22
CA ARG A 56 -28.16 17.52 -13.16
C ARG A 56 -28.92 16.23 -13.54
N SER A 57 -28.52 15.10 -12.98
CA SER A 57 -29.24 13.84 -13.15
C SER A 57 -30.60 13.95 -12.45
N ASN A 58 -31.64 14.22 -13.23
CA ASN A 58 -32.99 13.78 -12.90
C ASN A 58 -32.96 12.25 -12.83
N ARG A 59 -33.23 11.75 -11.62
CA ARG A 59 -33.13 10.34 -11.29
C ARG A 59 -34.54 9.79 -11.22
N THR A 60 -35.09 9.48 -12.38
CA THR A 60 -36.28 8.64 -12.49
C THR A 60 -35.95 7.51 -13.45
N ASN A 61 -36.07 6.28 -12.94
CA ASN A 61 -36.03 5.00 -13.66
C ASN A 61 -34.65 4.51 -14.13
N GLN A 62 -33.89 3.91 -13.20
CA GLN A 62 -32.90 2.87 -13.53
C GLN A 62 -33.39 1.52 -12.97
N PRO A 63 -33.32 0.42 -13.74
CA PRO A 63 -33.84 -0.87 -13.33
C PRO A 63 -33.06 -1.42 -12.13
N TYR A 64 -33.81 -2.00 -11.21
CA TYR A 64 -33.43 -2.26 -9.82
C TYR A 64 -32.49 -3.46 -9.60
N ASN A 65 -31.97 -4.07 -10.68
CA ASN A 65 -31.37 -5.40 -10.61
C ASN A 65 -29.89 -5.42 -11.01
N LEU A 66 -29.00 -4.79 -10.21
CA LEU A 66 -27.57 -5.17 -10.11
C LEU A 66 -26.78 -4.40 -9.04
N ARG A 67 -27.43 -3.99 -7.95
CA ARG A 67 -26.74 -3.29 -6.84
C ARG A 67 -26.18 -4.29 -5.82
N ARG A 68 -25.20 -5.11 -6.23
CA ARG A 68 -24.36 -5.89 -5.29
C ARG A 68 -23.73 -4.88 -4.32
N GLY A 69 -24.06 -5.00 -3.03
CA GLY A 69 -23.99 -3.94 -2.02
C GLY A 69 -22.61 -3.48 -1.55
N HIS A 70 -21.62 -3.41 -2.43
CA HIS A 70 -20.31 -2.86 -2.11
C HIS A 70 -20.31 -1.33 -2.11
N ILE A 71 -19.35 -0.73 -1.40
CA ILE A 71 -19.19 0.72 -1.22
C ILE A 71 -19.13 1.42 -2.59
N ALA A 72 -20.03 2.38 -2.82
CA ALA A 72 -19.98 3.23 -4.01
C ALA A 72 -18.85 4.25 -3.84
N MET A 73 -17.67 3.93 -4.37
CA MET A 73 -16.54 4.85 -4.43
C MET A 73 -16.70 5.78 -5.64
N GLY A 74 -16.33 7.05 -5.47
CA GLY A 74 -16.24 7.99 -6.58
C GLY A 74 -15.13 7.58 -7.57
N LYS A 75 -15.24 8.02 -8.83
CA LYS A 75 -14.29 7.67 -9.90
C LYS A 75 -12.83 8.00 -9.55
N VAL A 76 -12.59 9.11 -8.86
CA VAL A 76 -11.25 9.49 -8.40
C VAL A 76 -10.70 8.52 -7.36
N ALA A 77 -11.46 8.26 -6.29
CA ALA A 77 -11.05 7.28 -5.28
C ALA A 77 -10.79 5.91 -5.91
N CYS A 78 -11.63 5.49 -6.85
CA CYS A 78 -11.45 4.26 -7.64
C CYS A 78 -10.08 4.23 -8.35
N LEU A 79 -9.74 5.28 -9.08
CA LEU A 79 -8.44 5.44 -9.75
C LEU A 79 -7.27 5.37 -8.76
N LEU A 80 -7.37 6.06 -7.63
CA LEU A 80 -6.29 6.10 -6.63
C LEU A 80 -6.09 4.74 -5.94
N PHE A 81 -7.17 4.05 -5.57
CA PHE A 81 -7.08 2.71 -4.98
C PHE A 81 -6.58 1.67 -5.99
N LEU A 82 -6.92 1.80 -7.28
CA LEU A 82 -6.34 0.95 -8.34
C LEU A 82 -4.82 1.09 -8.37
N ASN A 83 -4.32 2.33 -8.41
CA ASN A 83 -2.89 2.58 -8.45
C ASN A 83 -2.18 2.14 -7.15
N LEU A 84 -2.83 2.29 -6.00
CA LEU A 84 -2.32 1.75 -4.74
C LEU A 84 -2.20 0.22 -4.81
N SER A 85 -3.21 -0.48 -5.32
CA SER A 85 -3.16 -1.93 -5.53
C SER A 85 -2.07 -2.37 -6.51
N VAL A 86 -1.76 -1.57 -7.54
CA VAL A 86 -0.62 -1.85 -8.44
C VAL A 86 0.70 -1.71 -7.68
N ALA A 87 0.89 -0.66 -6.89
CA ALA A 87 2.09 -0.49 -6.07
C ALA A 87 2.25 -1.63 -5.04
N ASP A 88 1.16 -2.01 -4.37
CA ASP A 88 1.12 -3.11 -3.42
C ASP A 88 1.44 -4.47 -4.09
N MET A 89 0.97 -4.68 -5.33
CA MET A 89 1.30 -5.86 -6.12
C MET A 89 2.80 -5.94 -6.47
N LEU A 90 3.47 -4.82 -6.73
CA LEU A 90 4.92 -4.78 -6.94
C LEU A 90 5.69 -5.17 -5.65
N ALA A 91 5.23 -4.71 -4.48
CA ALA A 91 5.81 -5.12 -3.19
C ALA A 91 5.59 -6.61 -2.91
N SER A 92 4.42 -7.14 -3.26
CA SER A 92 4.12 -8.58 -3.17
C SER A 92 4.97 -9.41 -4.13
N LEU A 93 5.18 -8.94 -5.37
CA LEU A 93 6.07 -9.58 -6.33
C LEU A 93 7.51 -9.64 -5.84
N TYR A 94 7.99 -8.56 -5.21
CA TYR A 94 9.29 -8.54 -4.53
C TYR A 94 9.40 -9.67 -3.49
N LEU A 95 8.41 -9.83 -2.61
CA LEU A 95 8.40 -10.90 -1.60
C LEU A 95 8.35 -12.30 -2.22
N THR A 96 7.57 -12.50 -3.29
CA THR A 96 7.46 -13.78 -3.99
C THR A 96 8.78 -14.18 -4.65
N VAL A 97 9.45 -13.27 -5.35
CA VAL A 97 10.75 -13.54 -5.99
C VAL A 97 11.81 -13.81 -4.92
N LEU A 98 11.77 -13.10 -3.79
CA LEU A 98 12.65 -13.34 -2.66
C LEU A 98 12.45 -14.74 -2.04
N ALA A 99 11.19 -15.18 -1.88
CA ALA A 99 10.86 -16.51 -1.40
C ALA A 99 11.34 -17.62 -2.36
N GLY A 100 11.13 -17.43 -3.67
CA GLY A 100 11.64 -18.37 -4.69
C GLY A 100 13.16 -18.47 -4.70
N SER A 101 13.85 -17.35 -4.47
CA SER A 101 15.31 -17.31 -4.37
C SER A 101 15.81 -18.02 -3.11
N ASP A 102 15.14 -17.83 -1.96
CA ASP A 102 15.43 -18.59 -0.73
C ASP A 102 15.25 -20.11 -0.95
N ALA A 103 14.20 -20.52 -1.65
CA ALA A 103 13.96 -21.93 -2.00
C ALA A 103 15.11 -22.53 -2.81
N TYR A 104 15.53 -21.81 -3.87
CA TYR A 104 16.57 -22.23 -4.78
C TYR A 104 17.92 -22.42 -4.06
N TYR A 105 18.36 -21.40 -3.31
CA TYR A 105 19.64 -21.46 -2.60
C TYR A 105 19.62 -22.43 -1.42
N ARG A 106 18.45 -22.65 -0.79
CA ARG A 106 18.29 -23.70 0.23
C ARG A 106 18.56 -25.09 -0.33
N GLN A 107 18.05 -25.39 -1.52
CA GLN A 107 18.28 -26.69 -2.16
C GLN A 107 19.76 -26.91 -2.44
N ILE A 108 20.45 -25.91 -3.00
CA ILE A 108 21.90 -25.97 -3.27
C ILE A 108 22.69 -26.20 -1.97
N TYR A 109 22.35 -25.49 -0.90
CA TYR A 109 23.00 -25.66 0.40
C TYR A 109 22.83 -27.08 0.95
N VAL A 110 21.61 -27.62 0.92
CA VAL A 110 21.34 -28.99 1.37
C VAL A 110 22.13 -30.00 0.54
N SER A 111 22.12 -29.88 -0.79
CA SER A 111 22.87 -30.76 -1.69
C SER A 111 24.38 -30.73 -1.43
N ARG A 112 24.97 -29.54 -1.21
CA ARG A 112 26.41 -29.39 -0.93
C ARG A 112 26.82 -29.92 0.44
N ASN A 113 25.98 -29.74 1.47
CA ASN A 113 26.26 -30.29 2.81
C ASN A 113 26.21 -31.82 2.83
N ILE A 114 25.39 -32.44 1.97
CA ILE A 114 25.35 -33.89 1.81
C ILE A 114 26.64 -34.40 1.14
N THR A 115 27.21 -33.63 0.21
CA THR A 115 28.42 -34.05 -0.53
C THR A 115 29.75 -33.69 0.15
N ASN A 116 29.78 -32.66 1.01
CA ASN A 116 31.01 -32.10 1.58
C ASN A 116 31.17 -32.40 3.09
N LEU A 117 31.29 -33.68 3.47
CA LEU A 117 31.80 -34.03 4.80
C LEU A 117 33.30 -33.69 5.02
N THR A 118 34.00 -33.12 4.03
CA THR A 118 35.47 -33.08 4.02
C THR A 118 36.14 -31.75 3.67
N HIS A 119 35.46 -30.59 3.58
CA HIS A 119 36.18 -29.32 3.33
C HIS A 119 35.64 -28.10 4.11
N ASN A 120 36.46 -27.60 5.03
CA ASN A 120 36.28 -26.36 5.81
C ASN A 120 36.53 -25.09 4.98
N ILE A 121 35.78 -24.89 3.90
CA ILE A 121 35.76 -23.60 3.17
C ILE A 121 34.39 -22.98 3.42
N TYR A 122 34.35 -21.78 4.02
CA TYR A 122 33.14 -21.01 4.32
C TYR A 122 32.31 -20.75 3.04
N PRO A 123 31.27 -21.55 2.71
CA PRO A 123 30.56 -21.46 1.43
C PRO A 123 29.61 -20.25 1.39
N ASP A 124 29.20 -19.79 2.58
CA ASP A 124 28.11 -18.83 2.76
C ASP A 124 28.42 -17.41 2.26
N VAL A 125 29.69 -17.00 2.24
CA VAL A 125 30.09 -15.64 1.84
C VAL A 125 30.15 -15.51 0.32
N ILE A 126 30.65 -16.55 -0.37
CA ILE A 126 30.80 -16.57 -1.83
C ILE A 126 29.43 -16.62 -2.51
N ASP A 127 28.51 -17.46 -2.02
CA ASP A 127 27.20 -17.59 -2.64
C ASP A 127 26.33 -16.32 -2.45
N LEU A 128 26.47 -15.59 -1.33
CA LEU A 128 25.74 -14.34 -1.11
C LEU A 128 26.21 -13.21 -2.03
N PHE A 129 27.52 -13.15 -2.30
CA PHE A 129 28.07 -12.23 -3.29
C PHE A 129 27.52 -12.54 -4.69
N GLN A 130 27.46 -13.82 -5.07
CA GLN A 130 26.86 -14.26 -6.34
C GLN A 130 25.38 -13.88 -6.44
N TRP A 131 24.58 -14.08 -5.38
CA TRP A 131 23.17 -13.67 -5.34
C TRP A 131 22.99 -12.17 -5.60
N ARG A 132 23.83 -11.32 -4.98
CA ARG A 132 23.77 -9.86 -5.15
C ARG A 132 24.05 -9.39 -6.58
N LEU A 133 24.80 -10.19 -7.34
CA LEU A 133 25.12 -9.94 -8.74
C LEU A 133 24.09 -10.51 -9.73
N GLN A 134 23.17 -11.37 -9.26
CA GLN A 134 22.15 -11.94 -10.13
C GLN A 134 21.18 -10.84 -10.63
N PRO A 135 20.72 -10.92 -11.89
CA PRO A 135 19.70 -10.00 -12.43
C PRO A 135 18.43 -9.91 -11.56
N ALA A 136 18.03 -11.02 -10.94
CA ALA A 136 16.91 -11.08 -10.02
C ALA A 136 17.07 -10.10 -8.84
N CYS A 137 18.27 -9.98 -8.26
CA CYS A 137 18.52 -9.05 -7.16
C CYS A 137 18.40 -7.58 -7.59
N TYR A 138 18.84 -7.24 -8.80
CA TYR A 138 18.63 -5.90 -9.36
C TYR A 138 17.14 -5.59 -9.60
N VAL A 139 16.38 -6.57 -10.10
CA VAL A 139 14.92 -6.44 -10.25
C VAL A 139 14.25 -6.25 -8.89
N LEU A 140 14.66 -6.98 -7.86
CA LEU A 140 14.13 -6.83 -6.50
C LEU A 140 14.34 -5.41 -5.96
N ARG A 141 15.53 -4.81 -6.18
CA ARG A 141 15.82 -3.42 -5.81
C ARG A 141 14.86 -2.45 -6.48
N PHE A 142 14.66 -2.61 -7.78
CA PHE A 142 13.70 -1.80 -8.53
C PHE A 142 12.28 -1.95 -7.97
N LEU A 143 11.81 -3.17 -7.79
CA LEU A 143 10.46 -3.45 -7.30
C LEU A 143 10.22 -2.83 -5.93
N THR A 144 11.11 -3.04 -4.96
CA THR A 144 10.93 -2.53 -3.59
C THR A 144 11.01 -1.01 -3.53
N THR A 145 11.94 -0.38 -4.26
CA THR A 145 12.08 1.09 -4.30
C THR A 145 10.94 1.76 -5.06
N THR A 146 10.50 1.24 -6.20
CA THR A 146 9.39 1.81 -6.94
C THR A 146 8.06 1.60 -6.22
N ALA A 147 7.79 0.40 -5.70
CA ALA A 147 6.58 0.12 -4.94
C ALA A 147 6.45 1.02 -3.70
N SER A 148 7.56 1.20 -2.98
CA SER A 148 7.60 2.02 -1.77
C SER A 148 7.22 3.48 -2.02
N ILE A 149 7.89 4.11 -2.97
CA ILE A 149 7.70 5.52 -3.29
C ILE A 149 6.33 5.74 -3.91
N ALA A 150 5.85 4.83 -4.76
CA ALA A 150 4.51 4.94 -5.34
C ALA A 150 3.43 4.84 -4.24
N SER A 151 3.52 3.84 -3.36
CA SER A 151 2.52 3.58 -2.32
C SER A 151 2.35 4.76 -1.36
N VAL A 152 3.44 5.32 -0.83
CA VAL A 152 3.38 6.45 0.12
C VAL A 152 2.84 7.73 -0.52
N ASN A 153 3.24 8.03 -1.76
CA ASN A 153 2.77 9.22 -2.47
C ASN A 153 1.30 9.09 -2.90
N ILE A 154 0.87 7.90 -3.32
CA ILE A 154 -0.55 7.62 -3.62
C ILE A 154 -1.38 7.74 -2.34
N ALA A 155 -0.91 7.22 -1.20
CA ALA A 155 -1.57 7.35 0.09
C ALA A 155 -1.75 8.83 0.52
N LEU A 156 -0.77 9.69 0.22
CA LEU A 156 -0.88 11.13 0.42
C LEU A 156 -2.00 11.72 -0.45
N ILE A 157 -2.03 11.41 -1.75
CA ILE A 157 -3.08 11.90 -2.65
C ILE A 157 -4.48 11.41 -2.23
N ILE A 158 -4.60 10.15 -1.79
CA ILE A 158 -5.86 9.62 -1.22
C ILE A 158 -6.28 10.45 -0.01
N THR A 159 -5.34 10.76 0.88
CA THR A 159 -5.61 11.55 2.09
C THR A 159 -6.03 12.98 1.74
N ILE A 160 -5.41 13.61 0.74
CA ILE A 160 -5.78 14.95 0.25
C ILE A 160 -7.16 14.93 -0.41
N ASP A 161 -7.47 13.96 -1.27
CA ASP A 161 -8.81 13.80 -1.88
C ASP A 161 -9.89 13.71 -0.78
N ARG A 162 -9.63 12.90 0.25
CA ARG A 162 -10.53 12.75 1.40
C ARG A 162 -10.67 14.03 2.20
N PHE A 163 -9.58 14.74 2.46
CA PHE A 163 -9.58 16.03 3.14
C PHE A 163 -10.49 17.02 2.41
N ILE A 164 -10.31 17.19 1.10
CA ILE A 164 -11.08 18.13 0.28
C ILE A 164 -12.58 17.78 0.33
N LEU A 165 -12.93 16.51 0.19
CA LEU A 165 -14.32 16.05 0.19
C LEU A 165 -15.04 16.31 1.52
N ILE A 166 -14.30 16.27 2.65
CA ILE A 166 -14.86 16.42 4.00
C ILE A 166 -14.90 17.90 4.43
N ILE A 167 -13.84 18.64 4.13
CA ILE A 167 -13.68 20.04 4.57
C ILE A 167 -14.42 21.01 3.64
N PHE A 168 -14.45 20.74 2.34
CA PHE A 168 -15.07 21.61 1.33
C PHE A 168 -16.24 20.93 0.61
N PRO A 169 -17.29 20.49 1.33
CA PRO A 169 -18.38 19.71 0.74
C PRO A 169 -19.19 20.49 -0.31
N TYR A 170 -19.23 21.83 -0.24
CA TYR A 170 -20.03 22.69 -1.12
C TYR A 170 -19.22 23.43 -2.20
N GLN A 171 -17.90 23.20 -2.29
CA GLN A 171 -17.04 23.86 -3.27
C GLN A 171 -16.59 22.83 -4.32
N PRO A 172 -17.40 22.58 -5.36
CA PRO A 172 -17.09 21.56 -6.37
C PRO A 172 -15.78 21.82 -7.10
N ASP A 173 -15.39 23.09 -7.28
CA ASP A 173 -14.21 23.50 -8.04
C ASP A 173 -12.88 23.11 -7.36
N LYS A 174 -12.92 22.95 -6.03
CA LYS A 174 -11.79 22.47 -5.23
C LYS A 174 -11.63 20.95 -5.29
N ARG A 175 -12.67 20.21 -5.69
CA ARG A 175 -12.63 18.74 -5.69
C ARG A 175 -11.59 18.25 -6.68
N PHE A 176 -10.92 17.16 -6.30
CA PHE A 176 -10.04 16.47 -7.23
C PHE A 176 -10.87 15.97 -8.41
N THR A 177 -10.51 16.39 -9.62
CA THR A 177 -11.12 15.90 -10.85
C THR A 177 -10.37 14.66 -11.32
N LEU A 178 -11.01 13.82 -12.14
CA LEU A 178 -10.34 12.63 -12.68
C LEU A 178 -9.08 12.99 -13.49
N LYS A 179 -9.12 14.11 -14.24
CA LYS A 179 -7.97 14.62 -15.00
C LYS A 179 -6.81 15.00 -14.07
N ARG A 180 -7.09 15.79 -13.01
CA ARG A 180 -6.08 16.19 -12.02
C ARG A 180 -5.51 14.98 -11.27
N ALA A 181 -6.37 14.02 -10.91
CA ALA A 181 -5.96 12.78 -10.25
C ALA A 181 -5.08 11.90 -11.13
N SER A 182 -5.46 11.72 -12.39
CA SER A 182 -4.68 10.95 -13.35
C SER A 182 -3.31 11.58 -13.60
N PHE A 183 -3.27 12.91 -13.74
CA PHE A 183 -2.01 13.64 -13.91
C PHE A 183 -1.09 13.48 -12.68
N ALA A 184 -1.62 13.63 -11.47
CA ALA A 184 -0.85 13.40 -10.24
C ALA A 184 -0.29 11.97 -10.14
N VAL A 185 -1.10 10.97 -10.48
CA VAL A 185 -0.68 9.56 -10.51
C VAL A 185 0.45 9.32 -11.51
N VAL A 186 0.37 9.89 -12.71
CA VAL A 186 1.42 9.77 -13.73
C VAL A 186 2.74 10.35 -13.23
N ILE A 187 2.71 11.54 -12.61
CA ILE A 187 3.90 12.16 -12.00
C ILE A 187 4.50 11.24 -10.92
N ILE A 188 3.65 10.68 -10.05
CA ILE A 188 4.09 9.77 -8.98
C ILE A 188 4.78 8.55 -9.57
N TRP A 189 4.24 7.95 -10.63
CA TRP A 189 4.86 6.79 -11.27
C TRP A 189 6.20 7.14 -11.92
N ILE A 190 6.29 8.25 -12.64
CA ILE A 190 7.55 8.71 -13.25
C ILE A 190 8.61 8.90 -12.16
N TYR A 191 8.27 9.56 -11.07
CA TYR A 191 9.18 9.77 -9.94
C TYR A 191 9.60 8.43 -9.30
N SER A 192 8.65 7.55 -9.02
CA SER A 192 8.90 6.27 -8.34
C SER A 192 9.74 5.30 -9.19
N ILE A 193 9.51 5.27 -10.50
CA ILE A 193 10.29 4.48 -11.46
C ILE A 193 11.70 5.05 -11.56
N SER A 194 11.84 6.38 -11.64
CA SER A 194 13.15 7.04 -11.71
C SER A 194 14.01 6.70 -10.48
N CYS A 195 13.43 6.75 -9.28
CA CYS A 195 14.12 6.33 -8.05
C CYS A 195 14.44 4.83 -8.04
N GLY A 196 13.58 3.97 -8.57
CA GLY A 196 13.86 2.53 -8.70
C GLY A 196 15.01 2.24 -9.66
N ILE A 197 15.07 2.93 -10.80
CA ILE A 197 16.19 2.83 -11.76
C ILE A 197 17.48 3.33 -11.10
N LEU A 198 17.42 4.46 -10.37
CA LEU A 198 18.57 4.97 -9.62
C LEU A 198 19.08 3.95 -8.60
N ALA A 199 18.19 3.20 -7.93
CA ALA A 199 18.58 2.15 -7.00
C ALA A 199 19.35 1.01 -7.68
N ILE A 200 18.95 0.63 -8.91
CA ILE A 200 19.69 -0.34 -9.72
C ILE A 200 21.06 0.21 -10.09
N LEU A 201 21.12 1.44 -10.63
CA LEU A 201 22.36 2.05 -11.07
C LEU A 201 23.37 2.14 -9.93
N LEU A 202 22.94 2.62 -8.76
CA LEU A 202 23.78 2.66 -7.57
C LEU A 202 24.27 1.27 -7.18
N ALA A 203 23.40 0.26 -7.16
CA ALA A 203 23.83 -1.11 -6.85
C ALA A 203 24.85 -1.65 -7.85
N LYS A 204 24.74 -1.35 -9.15
CA LYS A 204 25.75 -1.74 -10.15
C LYS A 204 27.12 -1.14 -9.85
N PHE A 205 27.16 0.12 -9.38
CA PHE A 205 28.40 0.79 -9.02
C PHE A 205 28.96 0.33 -7.67
N THR A 206 28.12 0.02 -6.67
CA THR A 206 28.61 -0.21 -5.30
C THR A 206 28.87 -1.68 -4.97
N VAL A 207 28.08 -2.61 -5.54
CA VAL A 207 28.18 -4.05 -5.23
C VAL A 207 29.55 -4.64 -5.57
N PRO A 208 30.18 -4.35 -6.73
CA PRO A 208 31.45 -4.99 -7.11
C PRO A 208 32.67 -4.53 -6.31
N HIS A 209 32.62 -3.36 -5.65
CA HIS A 209 33.79 -2.75 -5.00
C HIS A 209 33.88 -3.02 -3.49
N HIS A 210 32.89 -3.69 -2.88
CA HIS A 210 32.88 -4.01 -1.45
C HIS A 210 32.64 -5.51 -1.20
N ASN A 211 33.74 -6.24 -0.97
CA ASN A 211 33.73 -7.70 -0.81
C ASN A 211 33.49 -8.20 0.63
N THR A 212 33.46 -7.34 1.65
CA THR A 212 33.67 -7.82 3.04
C THR A 212 32.53 -7.57 4.03
N PHE A 213 31.55 -6.70 3.76
CA PHE A 213 30.48 -6.39 4.72
C PHE A 213 29.09 -6.71 4.16
N THR A 214 28.53 -7.82 4.62
CA THR A 214 27.16 -8.25 4.29
C THR A 214 26.17 -7.67 5.30
N THR A 215 25.37 -6.70 4.87
CA THR A 215 24.22 -6.20 5.65
C THR A 215 22.98 -7.04 5.33
N TRP A 216 21.99 -7.08 6.24
CA TRP A 216 20.71 -7.74 5.94
C TRP A 216 19.99 -7.09 4.75
N TYR A 217 20.17 -5.77 4.54
CA TYR A 217 19.65 -5.09 3.36
C TYR A 217 20.22 -5.64 2.06
N SER A 218 21.52 -6.00 2.06
CA SER A 218 22.19 -6.59 0.90
C SER A 218 21.70 -8.00 0.63
N SER A 219 21.45 -8.82 1.67
CA SER A 219 20.85 -10.15 1.54
C SER A 219 19.44 -10.11 0.96
N LEU A 220 18.67 -9.08 1.31
CA LEU A 220 17.29 -8.88 0.86
C LEU A 220 17.18 -8.12 -0.48
N CYS A 221 18.30 -7.71 -1.09
CA CYS A 221 18.28 -6.92 -2.32
C CYS A 221 17.48 -5.61 -2.20
N ILE A 222 17.63 -4.91 -1.06
CA ILE A 222 17.00 -3.61 -0.82
C ILE A 222 18.03 -2.50 -1.02
N LEU A 223 19.07 -2.51 -0.19
CA LEU A 223 20.18 -1.56 -0.20
C LEU A 223 21.49 -2.35 -0.21
N ASP A 224 22.54 -1.71 -0.67
CA ASP A 224 23.86 -2.33 -0.68
C ASP A 224 24.57 -2.13 0.67
N SER A 225 25.80 -1.60 0.67
CA SER A 225 26.49 -1.23 1.90
C SER A 225 26.10 0.19 2.34
N LEU A 226 25.59 0.33 3.56
CA LEU A 226 25.39 1.63 4.21
C LEU A 226 26.71 2.27 4.70
N GLN A 227 27.87 1.71 4.34
CA GLN A 227 29.15 2.41 4.46
C GLN A 227 29.45 3.26 3.21
N ASN A 228 28.78 2.98 2.09
CA ASN A 228 28.95 3.75 0.87
C ASN A 228 28.17 5.07 0.96
N LYS A 229 28.88 6.19 0.77
CA LYS A 229 28.32 7.54 0.89
C LYS A 229 27.11 7.78 -0.01
N TYR A 230 27.12 7.25 -1.24
CA TYR A 230 26.01 7.41 -2.20
C TYR A 230 24.77 6.62 -1.76
N VAL A 231 24.97 5.41 -1.22
CA VAL A 231 23.87 4.58 -0.70
C VAL A 231 23.25 5.22 0.53
N ILE A 232 24.05 5.74 1.46
CA ILE A 232 23.55 6.49 2.63
C ILE A 232 22.77 7.72 2.17
N PHE A 233 23.29 8.51 1.24
CA PHE A 233 22.63 9.70 0.75
C PHE A 233 21.26 9.39 0.15
N MET A 234 21.16 8.40 -0.75
CA MET A 234 19.89 7.99 -1.33
C MET A 234 18.92 7.46 -0.26
N THR A 235 19.42 6.63 0.65
CA THR A 235 18.61 6.03 1.73
C THR A 235 18.07 7.10 2.66
N ALA A 236 18.90 8.08 3.04
CA ALA A 236 18.51 9.22 3.86
C ALA A 236 17.49 10.09 3.14
N TYR A 237 17.69 10.39 1.85
CA TYR A 237 16.74 11.16 1.04
C TYR A 237 15.35 10.50 1.01
N ILE A 238 15.28 9.22 0.66
CA ILE A 238 14.02 8.46 0.62
C ILE A 238 13.42 8.34 2.02
N GLY A 239 14.23 8.02 3.02
CA GLY A 239 13.81 7.87 4.41
C GLY A 239 13.19 9.15 4.98
N ILE A 240 13.89 10.28 4.87
CA ILE A 240 13.43 11.59 5.32
C ILE A 240 12.17 12.01 4.55
N SER A 241 12.14 11.83 3.22
CA SER A 241 10.94 12.11 2.41
C SER A 241 9.73 11.32 2.93
N ASN A 242 9.91 10.04 3.28
CA ASN A 242 8.84 9.21 3.80
C ASN A 242 8.40 9.66 5.20
N VAL A 243 9.32 10.03 6.10
CA VAL A 243 8.99 10.63 7.41
C VAL A 243 8.10 11.85 7.22
N VAL A 244 8.51 12.78 6.34
CA VAL A 244 7.77 14.03 6.07
C VAL A 244 6.38 13.74 5.53
N ILE A 245 6.26 12.85 4.54
CA ILE A 245 4.97 12.50 3.94
C ILE A 245 4.04 11.85 4.96
N TYR A 246 4.51 10.85 5.73
CA TYR A 246 3.68 10.21 6.74
C TYR A 246 3.26 11.18 7.85
N SER A 247 4.14 12.10 8.24
CA SER A 247 3.81 13.16 9.21
C SER A 247 2.71 14.07 8.68
N LEU A 248 2.78 14.47 7.40
CA LEU A 248 1.73 15.24 6.73
C LEU A 248 0.40 14.46 6.65
N ILE A 249 0.45 13.17 6.28
CA ILE A 249 -0.73 12.29 6.26
C ILE A 249 -1.38 12.25 7.65
N CYS A 250 -0.61 12.04 8.71
CA CYS A 250 -1.10 12.04 10.09
C CYS A 250 -1.80 13.35 10.45
N THR A 251 -1.17 14.50 10.20
CA THR A 251 -1.75 15.81 10.51
C THR A 251 -3.06 16.04 9.76
N ILE A 252 -3.09 15.79 8.44
CA ILE A 252 -4.31 15.93 7.64
C ILE A 252 -5.41 14.99 8.16
N TYR A 253 -5.04 13.75 8.50
CA TYR A 253 -6.00 12.75 8.94
C TYR A 253 -6.58 13.05 10.32
N MET A 254 -5.80 13.64 11.23
CA MET A 254 -6.30 14.15 12.51
C MET A 254 -7.35 15.25 12.31
N ILE A 255 -7.13 16.17 11.37
CA ILE A 255 -8.12 17.20 11.00
C ILE A 255 -9.39 16.55 10.44
N ILE A 256 -9.26 15.53 9.57
CA ILE A 256 -10.39 14.77 9.03
C ILE A 256 -11.22 14.14 10.15
N ILE A 257 -10.58 13.49 11.12
CA ILE A 257 -11.27 12.85 12.25
C ILE A 257 -11.99 13.90 13.10
N ALA A 258 -11.30 15.00 13.45
CA ALA A 258 -11.88 16.07 14.27
C ALA A 258 -13.12 16.67 13.62
N LYS A 259 -13.05 17.00 12.31
CA LYS A 259 -14.18 17.56 11.57
C LYS A 259 -15.32 16.56 11.43
N THR A 260 -15.01 15.29 11.17
CA THR A 260 -16.03 14.23 11.03
C THR A 260 -16.76 13.98 12.36
N ARG A 261 -16.05 14.02 13.49
CA ARG A 261 -16.64 13.90 14.84
C ARG A 261 -17.57 15.08 15.15
N SER A 262 -17.09 16.31 14.91
CA SER A 262 -17.89 17.54 15.09
C SER A 262 -19.17 17.51 14.24
N TYR A 263 -19.08 17.13 12.97
CA TYR A 263 -20.26 17.06 12.11
C TYR A 263 -21.27 15.99 12.57
N ARG A 264 -20.79 14.87 13.12
CA ARG A 264 -21.65 13.82 13.66
C ARG A 264 -22.36 14.25 14.95
N SER A 265 -21.68 14.94 15.86
CA SER A 265 -22.31 15.43 17.09
C SER A 265 -23.40 16.46 16.80
N THR A 266 -23.16 17.38 15.86
CA THR A 266 -24.18 18.36 15.42
C THR A 266 -25.42 17.67 14.82
N ILE A 267 -25.24 16.63 14.00
CA ILE A 267 -26.38 15.89 13.45
C ILE A 267 -27.11 15.08 14.52
N ALA A 268 -26.40 14.50 15.49
CA ALA A 268 -27.02 13.77 16.59
C ALA A 268 -27.89 14.69 17.46
N ALA A 269 -27.42 15.91 17.75
CA ALA A 269 -28.21 16.93 18.46
C ALA A 269 -29.46 17.33 17.66
N ASN A 270 -29.31 17.64 16.37
CA ASN A 270 -30.44 18.02 15.51
C ASN A 270 -31.45 16.88 15.26
N ARG A 271 -31.05 15.62 15.45
CA ARG A 271 -31.94 14.46 15.31
C ARG A 271 -32.98 14.37 16.44
N GLN A 272 -32.64 14.84 17.64
CA GLN A 272 -33.59 14.88 18.75
C GLN A 272 -34.71 15.91 18.49
N GLN A 273 -34.45 16.91 17.64
CA GLN A 273 -35.37 18.01 17.37
C GLN A 273 -36.24 17.80 16.12
N ASN A 274 -35.80 17.00 15.15
CA ASN A 274 -36.51 16.77 13.90
C ASN A 274 -36.91 15.30 13.74
N ASN A 275 -38.20 15.00 13.94
CA ASN A 275 -38.80 13.67 13.74
C ASN A 275 -38.65 13.20 12.29
N GLY A 276 -37.67 12.31 12.05
CA GLY A 276 -37.75 11.27 11.01
C GLY A 276 -37.88 11.69 9.54
N THR A 277 -37.82 12.97 9.18
CA THR A 277 -38.04 13.43 7.80
C THR A 277 -37.10 12.71 6.81
N HIS A 278 -37.59 12.40 5.61
CA HIS A 278 -36.78 11.75 4.55
C HIS A 278 -35.44 12.46 4.30
N GLN A 279 -35.40 13.79 4.46
CA GLN A 279 -34.18 14.58 4.30
C GLN A 279 -33.18 14.37 5.45
N SER A 280 -33.64 14.19 6.69
CA SER A 280 -32.79 13.85 7.83
C SER A 280 -32.15 12.47 7.66
N GLN A 281 -32.92 11.48 7.18
CA GLN A 281 -32.44 10.12 6.91
C GLN A 281 -31.40 10.09 5.78
N TYR A 282 -31.61 10.86 4.71
CA TYR A 282 -30.64 10.99 3.62
C TYR A 282 -29.30 11.56 4.10
N ARG A 283 -29.32 12.62 4.92
CA ARG A 283 -28.10 13.24 5.49
C ARG A 283 -27.34 12.25 6.36
N ILE A 284 -28.04 11.49 7.22
CA ILE A 284 -27.45 10.46 8.07
C ILE A 284 -26.81 9.35 7.23
N HIS A 285 -27.51 8.84 6.21
CA HIS A 285 -26.96 7.80 5.34
C HIS A 285 -25.73 8.28 4.57
N LYS A 286 -25.74 9.52 4.08
CA LYS A 286 -24.58 10.14 3.43
C LYS A 286 -23.38 10.26 4.39
N LEU A 287 -23.61 10.71 5.62
CA LEU A 287 -22.58 10.80 6.65
C LEU A 287 -22.00 9.42 7.02
N ASN A 288 -22.84 8.41 7.20
CA ASN A 288 -22.38 7.05 7.49
C ASN A 288 -21.47 6.51 6.38
N ASN A 289 -21.76 6.81 5.11
CA ASN A 289 -20.90 6.42 4.00
C ASN A 289 -19.53 7.14 4.02
N ILE A 290 -19.52 8.43 4.38
CA ILE A 290 -18.28 9.20 4.56
C ILE A 290 -17.46 8.61 5.71
N TYR A 291 -18.09 8.38 6.87
CA TYR A 291 -17.43 7.83 8.06
C TYR A 291 -16.79 6.47 7.78
N VAL A 292 -17.47 5.60 7.04
CA VAL A 292 -16.93 4.29 6.64
C VAL A 292 -15.69 4.47 5.76
N GLY A 293 -15.73 5.40 4.81
CA GLY A 293 -14.57 5.72 3.98
C GLY A 293 -13.40 6.28 4.78
N VAL A 294 -13.69 7.09 5.82
CA VAL A 294 -12.68 7.55 6.79
C VAL A 294 -12.09 6.34 7.51
N VAL A 295 -12.89 5.52 8.21
CA VAL A 295 -12.40 4.35 8.95
C VAL A 295 -11.51 3.44 8.09
N ILE A 296 -11.93 3.11 6.86
CA ILE A 296 -11.12 2.28 5.94
C ILE A 296 -9.78 2.95 5.64
N ASN A 297 -9.80 4.22 5.25
CA ASN A 297 -8.57 4.95 4.94
C ASN A 297 -7.65 5.08 6.17
N GLY A 298 -8.23 5.29 7.35
CA GLY A 298 -7.49 5.36 8.60
C GLY A 298 -6.82 4.06 8.98
N LEU A 299 -7.51 2.93 8.80
CA LEU A 299 -6.91 1.61 9.01
C LEU A 299 -5.71 1.40 8.08
N ILE A 300 -5.85 1.74 6.79
CA ILE A 300 -4.75 1.68 5.81
C ILE A 300 -3.57 2.57 6.24
N ILE A 301 -3.83 3.81 6.65
CA ILE A 301 -2.77 4.74 7.10
C ILE A 301 -2.04 4.19 8.33
N ILE A 302 -2.80 3.69 9.33
CA ILE A 302 -2.23 3.12 10.55
C ILE A 302 -1.36 1.91 10.20
N THR A 303 -1.86 1.00 9.36
CA THR A 303 -1.09 -0.19 8.97
C THR A 303 0.17 0.17 8.19
N ASN A 304 0.08 1.11 7.24
CA ASN A 304 1.24 1.62 6.50
C ASN A 304 2.33 2.14 7.45
N ILE A 305 1.97 2.95 8.44
CA ILE A 305 2.91 3.52 9.43
C ILE A 305 3.49 2.40 10.29
N THR A 306 2.67 1.49 10.82
CA THR A 306 3.16 0.39 11.66
C THR A 306 4.09 -0.56 10.92
N CYS A 307 3.92 -0.73 9.60
CA CYS A 307 4.78 -1.58 8.80
C CYS A 307 6.10 -0.88 8.41
N TRP A 308 6.07 0.44 8.22
CA TRP A 308 7.23 1.22 7.77
C TRP A 308 8.12 1.72 8.91
N LEU A 309 7.53 2.20 10.00
CA LEU A 309 8.24 2.85 11.10
C LEU A 309 9.35 1.97 11.72
N PRO A 310 9.16 0.66 11.96
CA PRO A 310 10.22 -0.19 12.49
C PRO A 310 11.44 -0.28 11.58
N SER A 311 11.24 -0.30 10.26
CA SER A 311 12.33 -0.32 9.27
C SER A 311 13.08 1.01 9.28
N ALA A 312 12.37 2.13 9.35
CA ALA A 312 12.98 3.45 9.44
C ALA A 312 13.85 3.61 10.70
N ILE A 313 13.32 3.21 11.87
CA ILE A 313 14.07 3.24 13.13
C ILE A 313 15.33 2.38 13.04
N THR A 314 15.21 1.16 12.53
CA THR A 314 16.34 0.22 12.39
C THR A 314 17.41 0.79 11.45
N THR A 315 17.01 1.43 10.36
CA THR A 315 17.92 2.09 9.42
C THR A 315 18.70 3.22 10.09
N ILE A 316 18.02 4.07 10.86
CA ILE A 316 18.64 5.21 11.56
C ILE A 316 19.60 4.72 12.64
N LEU A 317 19.18 3.78 13.49
CA LEU A 317 20.02 3.21 14.55
C LEU A 317 21.30 2.59 13.99
N TYR A 318 21.20 1.88 12.86
CA TYR A 318 22.36 1.33 12.20
C TYR A 318 23.26 2.42 11.61
N SER A 319 22.69 3.46 11.02
CA SER A 319 23.46 4.57 10.42
C SER A 319 24.23 5.41 11.45
N VAL A 320 23.77 5.47 12.70
CA VAL A 320 24.42 6.22 13.80
C VAL A 320 25.48 5.37 14.54
N GLY A 321 25.68 4.11 14.15
CA GLY A 321 26.71 3.25 14.76
C GLY A 321 26.28 2.64 16.10
N TYR A 322 24.99 2.34 16.28
CA TYR A 322 24.49 1.57 17.43
C TYR A 322 24.75 0.05 17.27
N ASP A 323 25.87 -0.32 16.65
CA ASP A 323 26.25 -1.69 16.27
C ASP A 323 27.04 -2.44 17.36
N LYS A 324 27.14 -1.87 18.57
CA LYS A 324 27.82 -2.49 19.74
C LYS A 324 27.08 -3.71 20.32
N LEU A 325 25.85 -3.99 19.89
CA LEU A 325 25.14 -5.25 20.13
C LEU A 325 25.55 -6.26 19.05
N SER A 326 25.82 -7.52 19.43
CA SER A 326 26.34 -8.55 18.51
C SER A 326 25.66 -8.55 17.13
N ARG A 327 26.49 -8.61 16.08
CA ARG A 327 26.12 -8.49 14.65
C ARG A 327 24.98 -9.44 14.23
N GLU A 328 24.81 -10.55 14.95
CA GLU A 328 23.76 -11.56 14.75
C GLU A 328 22.38 -11.12 15.25
N ASN A 329 22.30 -10.45 16.40
CA ASN A 329 21.03 -9.97 16.97
C ASN A 329 20.38 -8.88 16.12
N PHE A 330 21.21 -8.06 15.45
CA PHE A 330 20.72 -7.01 14.56
C PHE A 330 20.30 -7.58 13.19
N ALA A 331 20.91 -8.67 12.71
CA ALA A 331 20.55 -9.27 11.43
C ALA A 331 19.10 -9.80 11.43
N PHE A 332 18.68 -10.52 12.47
CA PHE A 332 17.29 -10.99 12.58
C PHE A 332 16.29 -9.82 12.60
N ARG A 333 16.53 -8.82 13.46
CA ARG A 333 15.66 -7.64 13.60
C ARG A 333 15.61 -6.82 12.30
N GLY A 334 16.76 -6.66 11.65
CA GLY A 334 16.89 -5.98 10.37
C GLY A 334 16.13 -6.68 9.26
N ILE A 335 16.25 -8.00 9.14
CA ILE A 335 15.49 -8.80 8.16
C ILE A 335 13.98 -8.66 8.43
N MET A 336 13.55 -8.88 9.68
CA MET A 336 12.14 -8.83 10.04
C MET A 336 11.51 -7.47 9.76
N THR A 337 12.16 -6.38 10.19
CA THR A 337 11.63 -5.02 10.01
C THR A 337 11.62 -4.60 8.55
N ALA A 338 12.61 -5.02 7.75
CA ALA A 338 12.64 -4.77 6.31
C ALA A 338 11.56 -5.56 5.54
N LEU A 339 11.24 -6.79 5.94
CA LEU A 339 10.17 -7.57 5.34
C LEU A 339 8.79 -7.07 5.72
N LEU A 340 8.61 -6.68 6.99
CA LEU A 340 7.35 -6.11 7.48
C LEU A 340 6.88 -4.94 6.61
N TYR A 341 7.83 -4.13 6.18
CA TYR A 341 7.57 -3.03 5.27
C TYR A 341 6.91 -3.49 3.95
N SER A 342 7.40 -4.57 3.34
CA SER A 342 6.86 -5.10 2.08
C SER A 342 5.58 -5.93 2.29
N THR A 343 5.36 -6.48 3.49
CA THR A 343 4.11 -7.19 3.87
C THR A 343 2.88 -6.29 3.77
N ASN A 344 3.06 -4.97 3.84
CA ASN A 344 1.98 -4.01 3.65
C ASN A 344 1.21 -4.21 2.34
N GLY A 345 1.88 -4.75 1.29
CA GLY A 345 1.24 -5.08 0.02
C GLY A 345 0.08 -6.09 0.13
N LEU A 346 0.05 -6.93 1.18
CA LEU A 346 -1.09 -7.82 1.48
C LEU A 346 -2.10 -7.21 2.47
N ILE A 347 -1.64 -6.39 3.41
CA ILE A 347 -2.51 -5.87 4.48
C ILE A 347 -3.56 -4.91 3.91
N ASN A 348 -3.15 -4.01 3.02
CA ASN A 348 -4.03 -3.04 2.36
C ASN A 348 -5.23 -3.69 1.65
N PRO A 349 -5.04 -4.66 0.73
CA PRO A 349 -6.16 -5.29 0.05
C PRO A 349 -7.06 -6.09 1.02
N ILE A 350 -6.50 -6.71 2.06
CA ILE A 350 -7.31 -7.40 3.09
C ILE A 350 -8.22 -6.40 3.81
N ILE A 351 -7.70 -5.28 4.28
CA ILE A 351 -8.50 -4.24 4.97
C ILE A 351 -9.62 -3.78 4.06
N PHE A 352 -9.30 -3.48 2.80
CA PHE A 352 -10.27 -3.03 1.83
C PHE A 352 -11.38 -4.07 1.59
N LEU A 353 -11.03 -5.34 1.37
CA LEU A 353 -11.98 -6.42 1.13
C LEU A 353 -12.83 -6.74 2.35
N ALA A 354 -12.21 -6.91 3.52
CA ALA A 354 -12.88 -7.23 4.78
C ALA A 354 -13.89 -6.12 5.15
N MET A 355 -13.45 -4.86 5.14
CA MET A 355 -14.32 -3.74 5.47
C MET A 355 -15.42 -3.56 4.44
N SER A 356 -15.13 -3.71 3.15
CA SER A 356 -16.19 -3.64 2.13
C SER A 356 -17.27 -4.71 2.33
N THR A 357 -16.88 -5.92 2.72
CA THR A 357 -17.78 -7.08 2.92
C THR A 357 -18.61 -6.93 4.20
N LEU A 358 -17.99 -6.57 5.32
CA LEU A 358 -18.68 -6.31 6.59
C LEU A 358 -19.76 -5.24 6.42
N MET A 359 -19.46 -4.20 5.65
CA MET A 359 -20.39 -3.13 5.37
C MET A 359 -21.55 -3.56 4.46
N THR A 360 -21.30 -4.41 3.47
CA THR A 360 -22.36 -5.02 2.66
C THR A 360 -23.29 -5.88 3.51
N ARG A 361 -22.74 -6.70 4.41
CA ARG A 361 -23.52 -7.53 5.34
C ARG A 361 -24.39 -6.69 6.27
N LYS A 362 -23.81 -5.65 6.89
CA LYS A 362 -24.55 -4.74 7.78
C LYS A 362 -25.71 -4.03 7.07
N ARG A 363 -25.50 -3.56 5.85
CA ARG A 363 -26.58 -2.95 5.04
C ARG A 363 -27.68 -3.94 4.70
N ARG A 364 -27.33 -5.20 4.39
CA ARG A 364 -28.32 -6.25 4.10
C ARG A 364 -29.15 -6.59 5.33
N SER A 365 -28.51 -6.74 6.49
CA SER A 365 -29.20 -6.96 7.77
C SER A 365 -30.16 -5.81 8.10
N ASN A 366 -29.72 -4.55 7.99
CA ASN A 366 -30.60 -3.40 8.25
C ASN A 366 -31.81 -3.34 7.29
N ARG A 367 -31.66 -3.76 6.03
CA ARG A 367 -32.79 -3.84 5.09
C ARG A 367 -33.80 -4.91 5.49
N ILE A 368 -33.31 -6.08 5.92
CA ILE A 368 -34.16 -7.21 6.35
C ILE A 368 -34.95 -6.82 7.62
N ASN A 369 -34.30 -6.14 8.56
CA ASN A 369 -34.98 -5.68 9.78
C ASN A 369 -36.06 -4.64 9.45
N ASN A 370 -35.74 -3.61 8.66
CA ASN A 370 -36.72 -2.62 8.24
C ASN A 370 -37.90 -3.20 7.44
N SER A 371 -37.69 -4.28 6.68
CA SER A 371 -38.81 -4.95 5.98
C SER A 371 -39.72 -5.75 6.92
N LYS A 372 -39.21 -6.24 8.04
CA LYS A 372 -40.01 -6.91 9.07
C LYS A 372 -40.81 -5.90 9.90
N ASP A 373 -40.20 -4.77 10.22
CA ASP A 373 -40.85 -3.71 11.01
C ASP A 373 -42.00 -3.01 10.24
N ASN A 374 -42.00 -3.08 8.90
CA ASN A 374 -43.07 -2.54 8.06
C ASN A 374 -44.21 -3.54 7.77
N GLN A 375 -44.13 -4.77 8.30
CA GLN A 375 -45.15 -5.82 8.13
C GLN A 375 -45.94 -6.11 9.41
N LEU A 376 -45.60 -5.44 10.51
CA LEU A 376 -46.33 -5.35 11.77
C LEU A 376 -47.01 -3.97 11.83
#